data_AF-A0A946EYS9-F1
#
_entry.id   AF-A0A946EYS9-F1
#
_cell.length_a   1.000
_cell.length_b   1.000
_cell.length_c   1.000
_cell.angle_alpha   90.00
_cell.angle_beta   90.00
_cell.angle_gamma   90.00
#
_symmetry.space_group_name_H-M   'P 1'
#
loop_
_entity.id
_entity.type
_entity.pdbx_description
1 polymer ?
#
loop_
_entity_poly.entity_id
_entity_poly.type
_entity_poly.pdbx_seq_one_letter_code
_entity_poly.pdbx_strand_id
1 'polypeptide(L)'
;MSLDNSTLHKLPSLGLSFVPVFALVGLLAADVIAFGEDSSYGANQIAMLLSALVAGAIGMFQGTKWDTISEAMSKSVAQTTEALLILLM
;
A
#
# COMPACT_ATOMS: atom_id res chain seq x y z
N MET A 1 34.55 -9.41 25.14
CA MET A 1 33.13 -9.43 25.55
C MET A 1 32.40 -8.49 24.61
N SER A 2 31.88 -9.02 23.50
CA SER A 2 31.22 -8.25 22.44
C SER A 2 29.82 -7.87 22.92
N LEU A 3 29.60 -6.59 23.19
CA LEU A 3 28.25 -6.06 23.35
C LEU A 3 27.66 -5.96 21.94
N ASP A 4 26.92 -6.99 21.54
CA ASP A 4 25.99 -6.96 20.42
C ASP A 4 24.97 -5.83 20.66
N ASN A 5 25.25 -4.66 20.09
CA ASN A 5 24.26 -3.61 19.90
C ASN A 5 23.36 -4.06 18.75
N SER A 6 22.47 -5.00 19.04
CA SER A 6 21.33 -5.33 18.19
C SER A 6 20.64 -4.01 17.87
N THR A 7 20.77 -3.60 16.62
CA THR A 7 20.26 -2.37 16.05
C THR A 7 18.81 -2.23 16.46
N LEU A 8 18.51 -1.27 17.35
CA LEU A 8 17.16 -0.87 17.67
C LEU A 8 16.51 -0.40 16.37
N HIS A 9 15.90 -1.33 15.65
CA HIS A 9 15.11 -1.09 14.47
C HIS A 9 13.91 -0.31 14.99
N LYS A 10 14.00 1.02 14.91
CA LYS A 10 12.94 1.92 15.34
C LYS A 10 11.70 1.53 14.54
N LEU A 11 10.80 0.79 15.19
CA LEU A 11 9.55 0.36 14.59
C LEU A 11 8.89 1.63 14.03
N PRO A 12 8.60 1.70 12.73
CA PRO A 12 7.93 2.86 12.17
C PRO A 12 6.65 3.10 12.97
N SER A 13 6.35 4.37 13.19
CA SER A 13 5.13 4.78 13.91
C SER A 13 3.93 4.08 13.29
N LEU A 14 3.24 3.23 14.06
CA LEU A 14 2.02 2.56 13.60
C LEU A 14 0.99 3.57 13.08
N GLY A 15 0.99 4.79 13.63
CA GLY A 15 0.14 5.87 13.15
C GLY A 15 0.39 6.26 11.69
N LEU A 16 1.62 6.15 11.21
CA LEU A 16 1.97 6.49 9.81
C LEU A 16 1.43 5.45 8.82
N SER A 17 1.30 4.19 9.24
CA SER A 17 0.75 3.11 8.42
C SER A 17 -0.75 3.29 8.12
N PHE A 18 -1.48 4.00 8.98
CA PHE A 18 -2.91 4.28 8.75
C PHE A 18 -3.16 5.42 7.76
N VAL A 19 -2.17 6.28 7.50
CA VAL A 19 -2.32 7.44 6.61
C VAL A 19 -2.80 7.04 5.21
N PRO A 20 -2.14 6.12 4.48
CA PRO A 20 -2.64 5.71 3.16
C PRO A 20 -3.99 5.00 3.23
N VAL A 21 -4.30 4.29 4.33
CA VAL A 21 -5.61 3.63 4.51
C VAL A 21 -6.73 4.66 4.64
N PHE A 22 -6.56 5.67 5.49
CA PHE A 22 -7.55 6.74 5.62
C PHE A 22 -7.66 7.57 4.35
N ALA A 23 -6.55 7.81 3.65
CA ALA A 23 -6.56 8.47 2.35
C ALA A 23 -7.38 7.67 1.31
N LEU A 24 -7.14 6.35 1.21
CA LEU A 24 -7.89 5.47 0.32
C LEU A 24 -9.38 5.50 0.64
N VAL A 25 -9.75 5.21 1.89
CA VAL A 25 -11.16 5.14 2.32
C VAL A 25 -11.86 6.48 2.08
N GLY A 26 -11.21 7.59 2.42
CA GLY A 26 -11.74 8.93 2.17
C GLY A 26 -11.95 9.21 0.68
N LEU A 27 -11.00 8.81 -0.17
CA LEU A 27 -11.11 9.02 -1.60
C LEU A 27 -12.21 8.16 -2.22
N LEU A 28 -12.35 6.90 -1.79
CA LEU A 28 -13.44 6.02 -2.24
C LEU A 28 -14.80 6.50 -1.78
N ALA A 29 -14.91 7.00 -0.54
CA ALA A 29 -16.15 7.59 -0.06
C ALA A 29 -16.54 8.83 -0.89
N ALA A 30 -15.58 9.72 -1.16
CA ALA A 30 -15.79 10.88 -2.02
C ALA A 30 -16.19 10.47 -3.44
N ASP A 31 -15.58 9.41 -3.96
CA ASP A 31 -15.85 8.87 -5.28
C ASP A 31 -17.28 8.32 -5.42
N VAL A 32 -17.73 7.51 -4.46
CA VAL A 32 -19.10 6.99 -4.42
C VAL A 32 -20.13 8.12 -4.27
N ILE A 33 -19.81 9.17 -3.51
CA ILE A 33 -20.69 10.34 -3.36
C ILE A 33 -20.80 11.11 -4.67
N ALA A 34 -19.72 11.22 -5.44
CA ALA A 34 -19.67 12.02 -6.67
C ALA A 34 -20.22 11.27 -7.90
N PHE A 35 -19.93 9.97 -8.02
CA PHE A 35 -20.20 9.18 -9.23
C PHE A 35 -21.14 7.99 -9.02
N GLY A 36 -21.54 7.69 -7.77
CA GLY A 36 -22.52 6.64 -7.49
C GLY A 36 -22.09 5.28 -8.05
N GLU A 37 -22.93 4.69 -8.89
CA GLU A 37 -22.68 3.40 -9.55
C GLU A 37 -21.53 3.43 -10.58
N ASP A 38 -21.23 4.60 -11.16
CA ASP A 38 -20.15 4.76 -12.14
C ASP A 38 -18.75 4.86 -11.51
N SER A 39 -18.67 5.03 -10.18
CA SER A 39 -17.42 5.07 -9.39
C SER A 39 -16.50 3.87 -9.68
N SER A 40 -17.09 2.70 -9.91
CA SER A 40 -16.38 1.44 -10.05
C SER A 40 -15.65 1.27 -11.40
N TYR A 41 -16.02 2.04 -12.43
CA TYR A 41 -15.49 1.86 -13.79
C TYR A 41 -14.17 2.60 -14.06
N GLY A 42 -13.76 3.52 -13.19
CA GLY A 42 -12.47 4.20 -13.36
C GLY A 42 -12.01 4.99 -12.15
N ALA A 43 -12.93 5.67 -11.48
CA ALA A 43 -12.55 6.60 -10.43
C ALA A 43 -12.03 5.88 -9.17
N ASN A 44 -12.55 4.68 -8.84
CA ASN A 44 -11.96 3.76 -7.87
C ASN A 44 -10.51 3.33 -8.21
N GLN A 45 -10.18 3.13 -9.49
CA GLN A 45 -8.81 2.78 -9.90
C GLN A 45 -7.84 3.94 -9.73
N ILE A 46 -8.28 5.16 -10.07
CA ILE A 46 -7.52 6.40 -9.81
C ILE A 46 -7.30 6.56 -8.30
N ALA A 47 -8.31 6.22 -7.50
CA ALA A 47 -8.23 6.30 -6.05
C ALA A 47 -7.14 5.40 -5.45
N MET A 48 -7.12 4.15 -5.90
CA MET A 48 -6.10 3.19 -5.50
C MET A 48 -4.69 3.64 -5.92
N LEU A 49 -4.52 4.19 -7.12
CA LEU A 49 -3.22 4.71 -7.58
C LEU A 49 -2.74 5.90 -6.74
N LEU A 50 -3.63 6.83 -6.41
CA LEU A 50 -3.28 7.97 -5.54
C LEU A 50 -2.92 7.51 -4.12
N SER A 51 -3.68 6.58 -3.56
CA SER A 51 -3.35 5.98 -2.27
C SER A 51 -2.00 5.24 -2.30
N ALA A 52 -1.74 4.46 -3.35
CA ALA A 52 -0.46 3.77 -3.52
C ALA A 52 0.71 4.74 -3.64
N LEU A 53 0.51 5.88 -4.33
CA LEU A 53 1.49 6.96 -4.38
C LEU A 53 1.77 7.53 -2.99
N VAL A 54 0.73 7.82 -2.20
CA VAL A 54 0.88 8.31 -0.82
C VAL A 54 1.63 7.30 0.04
N ALA A 55 1.27 6.01 -0.03
CA ALA A 55 1.95 4.94 0.70
C ALA A 55 3.43 4.82 0.30
N GLY A 56 3.73 4.84 -1.00
CA GLY A 56 5.08 4.77 -1.53
C GLY A 56 5.92 5.98 -1.14
N ALA A 57 5.34 7.19 -1.20
CA ALA A 57 6.00 8.40 -0.75
C ALA A 57 6.37 8.31 0.74
N ILE A 58 5.44 7.90 1.59
CA ILE A 58 5.69 7.69 3.03
C ILE A 58 6.80 6.66 3.27
N GLY A 59 6.79 5.53 2.54
CA GLY A 59 7.84 4.52 2.61
C GLY A 59 9.21 5.08 2.25
N MET A 60 9.30 5.85 1.16
CA MET A 60 10.54 6.52 0.76
C MET A 60 11.01 7.56 1.80
N PHE A 61 10.10 8.36 2.36
CA PHE A 61 10.43 9.32 3.44
C PHE A 61 10.93 8.62 4.71
N GLN A 62 10.49 7.38 4.97
CA GLN A 62 10.95 6.59 6.11
C GLN A 62 12.30 5.91 5.87
N GLY A 63 12.87 6.04 4.67
CA GLY A 63 14.17 5.48 4.28
C GLY A 63 14.08 4.12 3.56
N THR A 64 12.88 3.67 3.18
CA THR A 64 12.72 2.47 2.35
C THR A 64 13.18 2.77 0.92
N LYS A 65 14.07 1.92 0.39
CA LYS A 65 14.56 2.04 -0.98
C LYS A 65 13.46 1.66 -1.97
N TRP A 66 13.46 2.33 -3.13
CA TRP A 66 12.56 2.01 -4.24
C TRP A 66 12.62 0.53 -4.65
N ASP A 67 13.83 -0.04 -4.70
CA ASP A 67 14.02 -1.44 -5.08
C ASP A 67 13.24 -2.40 -4.16
N THR A 68 13.25 -2.14 -2.85
CA THR A 68 12.50 -2.93 -1.87
C THR A 68 10.99 -2.79 -2.06
N ILE A 69 10.50 -1.59 -2.39
CA ILE A 69 9.08 -1.34 -2.65
C ILE A 69 8.66 -2.08 -3.93
N SER A 70 9.46 -2.00 -5.00
CA SER A 70 9.21 -2.68 -6.28
C SER A 70 9.21 -4.20 -6.17
N GLU A 71 10.17 -4.76 -5.43
CA GLU A 71 10.24 -6.19 -5.14
C GLU A 71 9.01 -6.67 -4.36
N ALA A 72 8.59 -5.92 -3.33
CA ALA A 72 7.39 -6.22 -2.55
C ALA A 72 6.11 -6.14 -3.40
N MET A 73 6.00 -5.18 -4.30
CA MET A 73 4.87 -5.09 -5.26
C MET A 73 4.83 -6.31 -6.18
N SER A 74 5.96 -6.69 -6.77
CA SER A 74 6.06 -7.85 -7.67
C SER A 74 5.70 -9.15 -6.97
N LYS A 75 6.18 -9.33 -5.73
CA LYS A 75 5.83 -10.47 -4.89
C LYS A 75 4.33 -10.53 -4.57
N SER A 76 3.71 -9.38 -4.28
CA SER A 76 2.27 -9.30 -3.99
C SER A 76 1.42 -9.68 -5.20
N VAL A 77 1.81 -9.25 -6.41
CA VAL A 77 1.15 -9.64 -7.66
C VAL A 77 1.31 -11.14 -7.94
N ALA A 78 2.51 -11.68 -7.73
CA ALA A 78 2.76 -13.12 -7.91
C ALA A 78 1.91 -13.95 -6.95
N GLN A 79 1.86 -13.58 -5.67
CA GLN A 79 1.05 -14.25 -4.65
C GLN A 79 -0.46 -14.17 -4.96
N THR A 80 -0.92 -13.02 -5.44
CA THR A 80 -2.33 -12.86 -5.84
C THR A 80 -2.66 -13.74 -7.05
N THR A 81 -1.75 -13.83 -8.02
CA THR A 81 -1.91 -14.70 -9.19
C THR A 81 -1.98 -16.18 -8.78
N GLU A 82 -1.12 -16.64 -7.87
CA GLU A 82 -1.16 -18.01 -7.34
C GLU A 82 -2.51 -18.32 -6.67
N ALA A 83 -3.01 -17.40 -5.83
CA ALA A 83 -4.31 -17.54 -5.19
C ALA A 83 -5.48 -17.61 -6.21
N LEU A 84 -5.41 -16.80 -7.28
CA LEU A 84 -6.40 -16.85 -8.36
C LEU A 84 -6.36 -18.18 -9.13
N LEU A 85 -5.18 -18.77 -9.34
CA LEU A 85 -5.04 -20.07 -9.98
C LEU A 85 -5.63 -21.20 -9.12
N ILE A 86 -5.42 -21.16 -7.81
CA ILE A 86 -6.04 -22.11 -6.87
C ILE A 86 -7.57 -21.97 -6.86
N LEU A 87 -8.09 -20.73 -6.89
CA LEU A 87 -9.53 -20.47 -6.94
C LEU A 87 -10.16 -20.97 -8.26
N LEU A 88 -9.40 -20.94 -9.36
CA LEU A 88 -9.86 -21.32 -10.69
C LEU A 88 -9.83 -22.85 -10.94
N MET A 89 -8.97 -23.58 -10.24
CA MET A 89 -8.85 -25.05 -10.32
C MET A 89 -9.93 -25.74 -9.49
#